data_AF-A0A5E4PWV3-F1
#
_entry.id   AF-A0A5E4PWV3-F1
#
_cell.length_a   1.000
_cell.length_b   1.000
_cell.length_c   1.000
_cell.angle_alpha   90.00
_cell.angle_beta   90.00
_cell.angle_gamma   90.00
#
_symmetry.space_group_name_H-M   'P 1'
#
loop_
_entity.id
_entity.type
_entity.pdbx_description
1 polymer ?
#
loop_
_entity_poly.entity_id
_entity_poly.type
_entity_poly.pdbx_seq_one_letter_code
_entity_poly.pdbx_strand_id
1 'polypeptide(L)'
;MIQIENTFFELGKTCQRNCLIICDRGAMDAIISKEKWEAMLNNNNWNNVELRDNRYNHIVHMVSAANGAEDFYSTEEHACRSEGVELARELDYNAAAAWVGHPYFDVIDNSTDFDKKMNRLIACVCQRIGLDTGDRLNVNAKKRKFLVKTPLPGETEFPPFQDFDVEHNYLQSDFRKAQVRLRKRGQKGHWSYIHTMRKFHPNGQSVEVRTQLTHRDYLNMLPQRDEAHFTIFKKRRCFIYNNQYYQLDMYRQPTHPRCRGLVLLETYSAAYDQDALLASLPKFLTIEKEVTGDPAYSMYNLSLKEDWKTSKRYYAGSGGNGHTKCLNGHQVEKPDERNGDNASYPEYKMILNNGAKHNGMGKITGHVTNKAIGNDKMNGHHKLNGHRAVPTTDTNGFHNCLDNVKNTSGINMHTPKIKKVALKT
;
A
#
# COMPACT_ATOMS: atom_id res chain seq x y z
N MET A 1 -4.32 14.05 20.18
CA MET A 1 -5.08 14.22 18.92
C MET A 1 -5.33 15.70 18.65
N ILE A 2 -6.37 16.34 19.21
CA ILE A 2 -6.79 17.74 18.93
C ILE A 2 -5.66 18.76 18.71
N GLN A 3 -4.67 18.84 19.62
CA GLN A 3 -3.54 19.78 19.49
C GLN A 3 -2.66 19.52 18.25
N ILE A 4 -2.45 18.26 17.89
CA ILE A 4 -1.63 17.85 16.73
C ILE A 4 -2.34 18.22 15.44
N GLU A 5 -3.65 17.91 15.35
CA GLU A 5 -4.51 18.32 14.23
C GLU A 5 -4.53 19.84 14.07
N ASN A 6 -4.69 20.60 15.18
CA ASN A 6 -4.67 22.07 15.13
C ASN A 6 -3.35 22.59 14.54
N THR A 7 -2.20 22.04 14.96
CA THR A 7 -0.89 22.39 14.37
C THR A 7 -0.85 22.11 12.87
N PHE A 8 -1.34 20.96 12.40
CA PHE A 8 -1.41 20.67 10.96
C PHE A 8 -2.42 21.56 10.21
N PHE A 9 -3.54 21.93 10.82
CA PHE A 9 -4.54 22.82 10.24
C PHE A 9 -3.99 24.25 10.07
N GLU A 10 -3.26 24.79 11.06
CA GLU A 10 -2.59 26.09 10.92
C GLU A 10 -1.46 26.03 9.86
N LEU A 11 -0.65 24.97 9.85
CA LEU A 11 0.35 24.75 8.78
C LEU A 11 -0.32 24.70 7.40
N GLY A 12 -1.47 24.04 7.27
CA GLY A 12 -2.28 24.00 6.05
C GLY A 12 -2.73 25.39 5.59
N LYS A 13 -3.20 26.24 6.51
CA LYS A 13 -3.58 27.65 6.20
C LYS A 13 -2.39 28.50 5.73
N THR A 14 -1.17 28.21 6.22
CA THR A 14 0.05 28.91 5.76
C THR A 14 0.57 28.41 4.39
N CYS A 15 0.00 27.35 3.83
CA CYS A 15 0.48 26.78 2.56
C CYS A 15 0.07 27.65 1.36
N GLN A 16 1.04 28.07 0.56
CA GLN A 16 0.82 28.83 -0.69
C GLN A 16 0.27 27.97 -1.86
N ARG A 17 -0.17 26.73 -1.59
CA ARG A 17 -0.64 25.76 -2.59
C ARG A 17 -1.81 24.96 -2.01
N ASN A 18 -2.64 24.42 -2.89
CA ASN A 18 -3.74 23.52 -2.52
C ASN A 18 -3.22 22.41 -1.58
N CYS A 19 -3.73 22.40 -0.35
CA CYS A 19 -3.33 21.48 0.70
C CYS A 19 -4.50 20.56 1.04
N LEU A 20 -4.25 19.25 1.06
CA LEU A 20 -5.18 18.24 1.56
C LEU A 20 -4.58 17.63 2.83
N ILE A 21 -5.31 17.71 3.94
CA ILE A 21 -4.94 17.10 5.21
C ILE A 21 -5.82 15.87 5.39
N ILE A 22 -5.19 14.72 5.67
CA ILE A 22 -5.87 13.45 5.91
C ILE A 22 -5.55 13.05 7.34
N CYS A 23 -6.57 12.95 8.18
CA CYS A 23 -6.44 12.45 9.55
C CYS A 23 -6.69 10.94 9.56
N ASP A 24 -5.76 10.17 10.12
CA ASP A 24 -6.03 8.78 10.51
C ASP A 24 -6.65 8.81 11.92
N ARG A 25 -7.94 8.47 11.98
CA ARG A 25 -8.89 8.81 13.05
C ARG A 25 -9.15 10.32 13.24
N GLY A 26 -10.28 10.65 13.86
CA GLY A 26 -10.66 12.00 14.28
C GLY A 26 -11.30 12.02 15.67
N ALA A 27 -11.70 13.22 16.12
CA ALA A 27 -12.11 13.49 17.49
C ALA A 27 -13.25 12.60 18.02
N MET A 28 -14.17 12.17 17.16
CA MET A 28 -15.32 11.35 17.55
C MET A 28 -14.99 9.85 17.68
N ASP A 29 -13.85 9.36 17.18
CA ASP A 29 -13.45 7.93 17.26
C ASP A 29 -13.05 7.47 18.68
N ALA A 30 -13.41 8.24 19.71
CA ALA A 30 -13.07 7.96 21.10
C ALA A 30 -13.93 6.83 21.68
N ILE A 31 -13.38 5.61 21.74
CA ILE A 31 -14.02 4.43 22.35
C ILE A 31 -14.03 4.59 23.88
N ILE A 32 -14.95 5.40 24.40
CA ILE A 32 -15.19 5.65 25.83
C ILE A 32 -16.71 5.65 26.13
N SER A 33 -17.08 5.50 27.40
CA SER A 33 -18.49 5.56 27.80
C SER A 33 -19.05 6.99 27.69
N LYS A 34 -20.37 7.09 27.49
CA LYS A 34 -21.06 8.37 27.24
C LYS A 34 -20.82 9.40 28.35
N GLU A 35 -20.79 8.97 29.60
CA GLU A 35 -20.61 9.81 30.78
C GLU A 35 -19.19 10.42 30.79
N LYS A 36 -18.19 9.65 30.32
CA LYS A 36 -16.81 10.12 30.16
C LYS A 36 -16.69 11.09 28.99
N TRP A 37 -17.42 10.87 27.89
CA TRP A 37 -17.49 11.81 26.78
C TRP A 37 -18.12 13.14 27.20
N GLU A 38 -19.28 13.11 27.86
CA GLU A 38 -19.96 14.31 28.37
C GLU A 38 -19.12 15.06 29.41
N ALA A 39 -18.44 14.35 30.31
CA ALA A 39 -17.46 14.97 31.22
C ALA A 39 -16.27 15.60 30.49
N MET A 40 -15.75 14.95 29.42
CA MET A 40 -14.68 15.53 28.60
C MET A 40 -15.13 16.76 27.82
N LEU A 41 -16.34 16.77 27.26
CA LEU A 41 -16.91 17.96 26.61
C LEU A 41 -16.99 19.13 27.59
N ASN A 42 -17.61 18.92 28.75
CA ASN A 42 -17.79 19.95 29.77
C ASN A 42 -16.45 20.49 30.28
N ASN A 43 -15.51 19.61 30.62
CA ASN A 43 -14.21 20.01 31.18
C ASN A 43 -13.32 20.80 30.20
N ASN A 44 -13.56 20.70 28.89
CA ASN A 44 -12.80 21.41 27.86
C ASN A 44 -13.61 22.51 27.15
N ASN A 45 -14.85 22.75 27.58
CA ASN A 45 -15.83 23.64 26.91
C ASN A 45 -15.99 23.31 25.41
N TRP A 46 -16.08 22.02 25.08
CA TRP A 46 -16.34 21.52 23.73
C TRP A 46 -17.81 21.13 23.55
N ASN A 47 -18.24 21.01 22.29
CA ASN A 47 -19.55 20.47 21.93
C ASN A 47 -19.44 19.62 20.66
N ASN A 48 -20.44 18.75 20.43
CA ASN A 48 -20.43 17.82 19.31
C ASN A 48 -20.50 18.50 17.93
N VAL A 49 -21.08 19.71 17.79
CA VAL A 49 -21.14 20.41 16.49
C VAL A 49 -19.76 20.92 16.10
N GLU A 50 -19.00 21.49 17.05
CA GLU A 50 -17.61 21.89 16.78
C GLU A 50 -16.71 20.69 16.50
N LEU A 51 -16.81 19.61 17.29
CA LEU A 51 -15.94 18.44 17.12
C LEU A 51 -16.29 17.57 15.91
N ARG A 52 -17.57 17.47 15.54
CA ARG A 52 -18.03 16.67 14.39
C ARG A 52 -18.06 17.50 13.11
N ASP A 53 -18.83 18.59 13.09
CA ASP A 53 -19.29 19.26 11.85
C ASP A 53 -18.39 20.40 11.38
N ASN A 54 -17.86 21.22 12.28
CA ASN A 54 -17.01 22.36 11.91
C ASN A 54 -15.53 21.97 11.74
N ARG A 55 -15.09 20.89 12.40
CA ARG A 55 -13.68 20.47 12.44
C ARG A 55 -13.20 19.70 11.22
N TYR A 56 -14.08 18.95 10.56
CA TYR A 56 -13.74 18.08 9.43
C TYR A 56 -14.62 18.41 8.23
N ASN A 57 -14.03 18.60 7.05
CA ASN A 57 -14.83 18.93 5.86
C ASN A 57 -15.48 17.70 5.22
N HIS A 58 -15.01 16.50 5.56
CA HIS A 58 -15.45 15.22 5.02
C HIS A 58 -15.02 14.12 5.98
N ILE A 59 -15.91 13.18 6.28
CA ILE A 59 -15.60 11.94 7.00
C ILE A 59 -15.86 10.78 6.05
N VAL A 60 -14.88 9.88 5.89
CA VAL A 60 -15.04 8.65 5.11
C VAL A 60 -14.69 7.45 5.98
N HIS A 61 -15.70 6.67 6.35
CA HIS A 61 -15.52 5.45 7.13
C HIS A 61 -15.25 4.27 6.18
N MET A 62 -14.05 3.69 6.27
CA MET A 62 -13.75 2.40 5.62
C MET A 62 -14.15 1.25 6.53
N VAL A 63 -15.20 0.52 6.14
CA VAL A 63 -15.69 -0.66 6.85
C VAL A 63 -14.57 -1.70 7.00
N SER A 64 -14.37 -2.20 8.22
CA SER A 64 -13.37 -3.20 8.59
C SER A 64 -13.48 -4.48 7.76
N ALA A 65 -12.36 -5.18 7.54
CA ALA A 65 -12.37 -6.51 6.91
C ALA A 65 -13.19 -7.54 7.73
N ALA A 66 -13.42 -7.29 9.02
CA ALA A 66 -14.30 -8.09 9.87
C ALA A 66 -15.80 -8.03 9.49
N ASN A 67 -16.17 -7.33 8.41
CA ASN A 67 -17.55 -7.14 8.00
C ASN A 67 -17.70 -7.28 6.46
N GLY A 68 -17.94 -8.50 5.99
CA GLY A 68 -18.08 -8.82 4.56
C GLY A 68 -16.76 -9.03 3.79
N ALA A 69 -15.64 -9.21 4.49
CA ALA A 69 -14.34 -9.58 3.93
C ALA A 69 -13.50 -10.41 4.93
N GLU A 70 -14.17 -11.23 5.75
CA GLU A 70 -13.62 -11.90 6.92
C GLU A 70 -12.42 -12.81 6.60
N ASP A 71 -12.39 -13.40 5.39
CA ASP A 71 -11.25 -14.07 4.74
C ASP A 71 -9.91 -13.30 4.88
N PHE A 72 -9.97 -11.98 4.96
CA PHE A 72 -8.82 -11.07 4.98
C PHE A 72 -8.64 -10.37 6.34
N TYR A 73 -9.44 -10.70 7.35
CA TYR A 73 -9.22 -10.22 8.72
C TYR A 73 -8.23 -11.14 9.47
N SER A 74 -7.16 -10.56 9.99
CA SER A 74 -6.14 -11.29 10.77
C SER A 74 -5.60 -10.41 11.90
N THR A 75 -5.22 -11.07 12.99
CA THR A 75 -4.51 -10.49 14.15
C THR A 75 -3.05 -10.93 14.21
N GLU A 76 -2.64 -11.97 13.47
CA GLU A 76 -1.35 -12.67 13.64
C GLU A 76 -0.11 -11.81 13.32
N GLU A 77 -0.24 -10.89 12.35
CA GLU A 77 0.84 -9.96 11.94
C GLU A 77 0.66 -8.54 12.53
N HIS A 78 -0.21 -8.34 13.54
CA HIS A 78 -0.68 -7.01 13.95
C HIS A 78 -0.59 -6.71 15.46
N ALA A 79 0.50 -6.07 15.89
CA ALA A 79 0.74 -5.64 17.28
C ALA A 79 -0.26 -4.61 17.89
N CYS A 80 -1.30 -4.23 17.14
CA CYS A 80 -2.34 -3.28 17.55
C CYS A 80 -3.77 -3.84 17.39
N ARG A 81 -3.92 -5.15 17.12
CA ARG A 81 -5.23 -5.83 17.08
C ARG A 81 -5.17 -7.11 17.90
N SER A 82 -6.08 -7.24 18.85
CA SER A 82 -6.25 -8.44 19.69
C SER A 82 -7.70 -8.92 19.74
N GLU A 83 -8.60 -8.17 19.12
CA GLU A 83 -10.02 -8.44 19.02
C GLU A 83 -10.31 -9.52 17.96
N GLY A 84 -11.23 -10.44 18.28
CA GLY A 84 -11.78 -11.40 17.31
C GLY A 84 -12.73 -10.72 16.32
N VAL A 85 -13.09 -11.42 15.24
CA VAL A 85 -13.91 -10.90 14.13
C VAL A 85 -15.21 -10.25 14.62
N GLU A 86 -15.87 -10.85 15.61
CA GLU A 86 -17.15 -10.40 16.16
C GLU A 86 -17.01 -9.05 16.86
N LEU A 87 -16.01 -8.91 17.74
CA LEU A 87 -15.72 -7.67 18.44
C LEU A 87 -15.13 -6.62 17.49
N ALA A 88 -14.32 -7.01 16.52
CA ALA A 88 -13.83 -6.12 15.47
C ALA A 88 -14.97 -5.50 14.66
N ARG A 89 -16.02 -6.29 14.36
CA ARG A 89 -17.24 -5.84 13.68
C ARG A 89 -18.09 -4.92 14.56
N GLU A 90 -18.20 -5.19 15.86
CA GLU A 90 -18.89 -4.30 16.80
C GLU A 90 -18.17 -2.94 16.93
N LEU A 91 -16.84 -2.96 17.07
CA LEU A 91 -16.02 -1.74 17.15
C LEU A 91 -16.04 -0.93 15.85
N ASP A 92 -16.17 -1.59 14.68
CA ASP A 92 -16.35 -0.96 13.38
C ASP A 92 -17.70 -0.20 13.31
N TYR A 93 -18.80 -0.84 13.73
CA TYR A 93 -20.10 -0.20 13.83
C TYR A 93 -20.13 0.95 14.84
N ASN A 94 -19.50 0.79 16.01
CA ASN A 94 -19.42 1.83 17.03
C ASN A 94 -18.61 3.05 16.54
N ALA A 95 -17.52 2.83 15.80
CA ALA A 95 -16.76 3.91 15.17
C ALA A 95 -17.58 4.63 14.08
N ALA A 96 -18.31 3.90 13.23
CA ALA A 96 -19.21 4.51 12.25
C ALA A 96 -20.35 5.32 12.93
N ALA A 97 -20.91 4.80 14.01
CA ALA A 97 -22.01 5.42 14.76
C ALA A 97 -21.60 6.77 15.39
N ALA A 98 -20.35 6.92 15.83
CA ALA A 98 -19.86 8.16 16.44
C ALA A 98 -19.87 9.38 15.50
N TRP A 99 -19.85 9.16 14.18
CA TRP A 99 -19.91 10.20 13.15
C TRP A 99 -21.32 10.48 12.62
N VAL A 100 -22.35 9.77 13.11
CA VAL A 100 -23.74 9.94 12.64
C VAL A 100 -24.22 11.38 12.84
N GLY A 101 -24.85 11.92 11.78
CA GLY A 101 -25.31 13.30 11.71
C GLY A 101 -24.27 14.30 11.19
N HIS A 102 -23.04 13.88 10.89
CA HIS A 102 -22.09 14.71 10.13
C HIS A 102 -22.64 14.99 8.72
N PRO A 103 -22.67 16.25 8.22
CA PRO A 103 -23.30 16.58 6.94
C PRO A 103 -22.62 15.95 5.70
N TYR A 104 -21.36 15.56 5.83
CA TYR A 104 -20.58 14.94 4.75
C TYR A 104 -19.92 13.65 5.25
N PHE A 105 -20.73 12.59 5.39
CA PHE A 105 -20.30 11.27 5.84
C PHE A 105 -20.53 10.24 4.73
N ASP A 106 -19.46 9.55 4.32
CA ASP A 106 -19.50 8.51 3.30
C ASP A 106 -18.95 7.19 3.85
N VAL A 107 -19.56 6.06 3.48
CA VAL A 107 -19.22 4.72 3.97
C VAL A 107 -18.72 3.85 2.82
N ILE A 108 -17.53 3.27 2.99
CA ILE A 108 -16.88 2.43 1.98
C ILE A 108 -16.83 0.98 2.49
N ASP A 109 -17.84 0.21 2.09
CA ASP A 109 -18.07 -1.21 2.41
C ASP A 109 -17.03 -2.18 1.79
N ASN A 110 -17.28 -3.49 1.91
CA ASN A 110 -16.44 -4.56 1.34
C ASN A 110 -17.06 -5.28 0.13
N SER A 111 -18.08 -4.71 -0.53
CA SER A 111 -18.74 -5.33 -1.71
C SER A 111 -17.87 -5.49 -2.96
N THR A 112 -16.60 -5.08 -2.90
CA THR A 112 -15.64 -5.13 -4.00
C THR A 112 -14.27 -5.59 -3.50
N ASP A 113 -13.42 -6.12 -4.40
CA ASP A 113 -12.01 -6.32 -4.09
C ASP A 113 -11.30 -5.04 -3.59
N PHE A 114 -10.16 -5.22 -2.92
CA PHE A 114 -9.45 -4.15 -2.24
C PHE A 114 -9.05 -2.99 -3.17
N ASP A 115 -8.56 -3.28 -4.39
CA ASP A 115 -8.17 -2.23 -5.34
C ASP A 115 -9.40 -1.38 -5.75
N LYS A 116 -10.56 -2.00 -6.00
CA LYS A 116 -11.81 -1.27 -6.26
C LYS A 116 -12.33 -0.53 -5.03
N LYS A 117 -12.18 -1.08 -3.82
CA LYS A 117 -12.54 -0.40 -2.55
C LYS A 117 -11.72 0.89 -2.39
N MET A 118 -10.42 0.82 -2.65
CA MET A 118 -9.54 1.98 -2.64
C MET A 118 -9.87 2.98 -3.76
N ASN A 119 -10.20 2.53 -4.97
CA ASN A 119 -10.67 3.43 -6.04
C ASN A 119 -11.95 4.18 -5.63
N ARG A 120 -12.93 3.51 -4.99
CA ARG A 120 -14.16 4.15 -4.48
C ARG A 120 -13.87 5.20 -3.39
N LEU A 121 -12.97 4.91 -2.44
CA LEU A 121 -12.49 5.90 -1.46
C LEU A 121 -11.91 7.14 -2.15
N ILE A 122 -10.97 6.95 -3.08
CA ILE A 122 -10.29 8.09 -3.71
C ILE A 122 -11.27 8.89 -4.59
N ALA A 123 -12.17 8.22 -5.32
CA ALA A 123 -13.21 8.88 -6.11
C ALA A 123 -14.16 9.72 -5.23
N CYS A 124 -14.60 9.18 -4.09
CA CYS A 124 -15.43 9.90 -3.10
C CYS A 124 -14.73 11.17 -2.58
N VAL A 125 -13.46 11.07 -2.19
CA VAL A 125 -12.66 12.23 -1.74
C VAL A 125 -12.48 13.24 -2.87
N CYS A 126 -12.10 12.82 -4.08
CA CYS A 126 -11.93 13.70 -5.24
C CYS A 126 -13.22 14.44 -5.62
N GLN A 127 -14.37 13.76 -5.60
CA GLN A 127 -15.69 14.36 -5.84
C GLN A 127 -15.99 15.45 -4.79
N ARG A 128 -15.69 15.20 -3.51
CA ARG A 128 -15.91 16.17 -2.42
C ARG A 128 -15.09 17.46 -2.59
N ILE A 129 -13.84 17.34 -3.05
CA ILE A 129 -12.93 18.48 -3.27
C ILE A 129 -13.02 19.08 -4.67
N GLY A 130 -13.96 18.62 -5.52
CA GLY A 130 -14.18 19.16 -6.86
C GLY A 130 -13.09 18.84 -7.88
N LEU A 131 -12.31 17.77 -7.68
CA LEU A 131 -11.35 17.29 -8.69
C LEU A 131 -12.00 16.26 -9.61
N ASP A 132 -11.99 16.54 -10.91
CA ASP A 132 -12.23 15.51 -11.93
C ASP A 132 -11.15 14.43 -11.84
N THR A 133 -11.61 13.18 -11.73
CA THR A 133 -10.80 11.98 -11.59
C THR A 133 -10.38 11.37 -12.94
N GLY A 134 -11.10 11.69 -14.01
CA GLY A 134 -10.96 11.09 -15.33
C GLY A 134 -10.93 9.57 -15.34
N ASP A 135 -10.29 9.01 -16.36
CA ASP A 135 -10.19 7.56 -16.59
C ASP A 135 -9.33 6.80 -15.55
N ARG A 136 -8.60 7.51 -14.67
CA ARG A 136 -7.61 6.91 -13.77
C ARG A 136 -8.18 6.38 -12.45
N LEU A 137 -9.23 6.99 -11.91
CA LEU A 137 -9.85 6.61 -10.63
C LEU A 137 -11.34 6.25 -10.76
N ASN A 138 -11.88 6.27 -11.99
CA ASN A 138 -13.08 5.52 -12.33
C ASN A 138 -12.94 4.08 -11.81
N VAL A 139 -13.99 3.54 -11.19
CA VAL A 139 -13.99 2.27 -10.43
C VAL A 139 -13.38 1.10 -11.22
N ASN A 140 -13.44 1.17 -12.54
CA ASN A 140 -13.05 0.12 -13.49
C ASN A 140 -11.61 0.28 -14.00
N ALA A 141 -10.86 1.25 -13.48
CA ALA A 141 -9.48 1.55 -13.84
C ALA A 141 -8.53 0.37 -13.53
N LYS A 142 -8.22 -0.41 -14.56
CA LYS A 142 -7.36 -1.59 -14.49
C LYS A 142 -6.00 -1.30 -15.11
N LYS A 143 -4.95 -1.97 -14.62
CA LYS A 143 -3.62 -1.87 -15.22
C LYS A 143 -3.61 -2.58 -16.58
N ARG A 144 -3.52 -1.80 -17.66
CA ARG A 144 -3.37 -2.30 -19.04
C ARG A 144 -1.87 -2.45 -19.38
N LYS A 145 -1.53 -3.46 -20.18
CA LYS A 145 -0.17 -3.75 -20.66
C LYS A 145 -0.20 -4.13 -22.14
N PHE A 146 0.67 -3.55 -22.94
CA PHE A 146 0.77 -3.77 -24.38
C PHE A 146 2.18 -4.19 -24.79
N LEU A 147 2.28 -5.02 -25.82
CA LEU A 147 3.52 -5.37 -26.49
C LEU A 147 3.81 -4.29 -27.55
N VAL A 148 4.99 -3.68 -27.49
CA VAL A 148 5.41 -2.63 -28.43
C VAL A 148 6.44 -3.21 -29.39
N LYS A 149 6.24 -2.98 -30.68
CA LYS A 149 7.16 -3.40 -31.74
C LYS A 149 8.48 -2.63 -31.64
N THR A 150 9.58 -3.30 -32.00
CA THR A 150 10.90 -2.68 -32.17
C THR A 150 11.27 -2.58 -33.66
N PRO A 151 12.08 -1.59 -34.10
CA PRO A 151 12.70 -0.54 -33.31
C PRO A 151 11.69 0.47 -32.72
N LEU A 152 12.10 1.19 -31.68
CA LEU A 152 11.33 2.30 -31.13
C LEU A 152 11.58 3.59 -31.95
N PRO A 153 10.62 4.53 -31.96
CA PRO A 153 10.78 5.85 -32.58
C PRO A 153 11.90 6.68 -31.93
N GLY A 154 12.29 7.76 -32.61
CA GLY A 154 13.33 8.68 -32.14
C GLY A 154 12.93 9.40 -30.85
N GLU A 155 13.90 9.81 -30.03
CA GLU A 155 13.61 10.48 -28.75
C GLU A 155 12.84 11.80 -28.91
N THR A 156 12.93 12.42 -30.10
CA THR A 156 12.19 13.62 -30.52
C THR A 156 10.68 13.39 -30.72
N GLU A 157 10.24 12.15 -30.93
CA GLU A 157 8.82 11.81 -31.11
C GLU A 157 8.09 11.57 -29.78
N PHE A 158 8.85 11.41 -28.68
CA PHE A 158 8.27 11.26 -27.34
C PHE A 158 7.90 12.63 -26.75
N PRO A 159 6.74 12.75 -26.07
CA PRO A 159 6.48 13.88 -25.17
C PRO A 159 7.48 13.86 -23.99
N PRO A 160 7.63 14.97 -23.24
CA PRO A 160 8.60 15.08 -22.15
C PRO A 160 8.61 13.89 -21.21
N PHE A 161 9.77 13.21 -21.13
CA PHE A 161 9.93 11.92 -20.46
C PHE A 161 11.04 11.93 -19.40
N GLN A 162 11.05 10.90 -18.56
CA GLN A 162 12.12 10.60 -17.60
C GLN A 162 12.48 9.11 -17.69
N ASP A 163 13.77 8.80 -17.81
CA ASP A 163 14.29 7.44 -17.92
C ASP A 163 14.91 6.96 -16.61
N PHE A 164 14.52 5.77 -16.17
CA PHE A 164 15.02 5.15 -14.95
C PHE A 164 15.63 3.79 -15.24
N ASP A 165 16.76 3.50 -14.62
CA ASP A 165 17.31 2.15 -14.57
C ASP A 165 16.57 1.35 -13.50
N VAL A 166 16.12 0.14 -13.85
CA VAL A 166 15.30 -0.70 -12.97
C VAL A 166 15.82 -2.13 -12.94
N GLU A 167 16.13 -2.60 -11.74
CA GLU A 167 16.54 -3.96 -11.43
C GLU A 167 15.44 -4.65 -10.61
N HIS A 168 15.06 -5.86 -11.00
CA HIS A 168 14.16 -6.71 -10.21
C HIS A 168 14.82 -8.06 -9.92
N ASN A 169 14.68 -8.50 -8.67
CA ASN A 169 15.17 -9.77 -8.17
C ASN A 169 14.01 -10.49 -7.48
N TYR A 170 13.70 -11.72 -7.87
CA TYR A 170 12.78 -12.57 -7.11
C TYR A 170 13.55 -13.25 -5.97
N LEU A 171 12.92 -13.36 -4.80
CA LEU A 171 13.48 -14.02 -3.62
C LEU A 171 12.81 -15.37 -3.40
N GLN A 172 13.52 -16.25 -2.68
CA GLN A 172 12.93 -17.47 -2.12
C GLN A 172 11.83 -17.11 -1.11
N SER A 173 10.87 -18.01 -0.89
CA SER A 173 9.79 -17.78 0.07
C SER A 173 9.25 -19.09 0.62
N ASP A 174 9.27 -19.24 1.94
CA ASP A 174 8.75 -20.42 2.64
C ASP A 174 7.21 -20.47 2.64
N PHE A 175 6.57 -19.32 2.40
CA PHE A 175 5.12 -19.22 2.26
C PHE A 175 4.66 -19.84 0.94
N ARG A 176 3.99 -21.00 1.03
CA ARG A 176 3.34 -21.65 -0.11
C ARG A 176 2.40 -20.65 -0.80
N LYS A 177 2.56 -20.46 -2.11
CA LYS A 177 1.82 -19.48 -2.93
C LYS A 177 2.05 -18.01 -2.51
N ALA A 178 3.27 -17.65 -2.10
CA ALA A 178 3.72 -16.25 -2.10
C ALA A 178 4.72 -15.99 -3.26
N GLN A 179 4.69 -14.78 -3.82
CA GLN A 179 5.73 -14.26 -4.72
C GLN A 179 6.41 -13.07 -4.06
N VAL A 180 7.69 -13.25 -3.70
CA VAL A 180 8.52 -12.22 -3.07
C VAL A 180 9.50 -11.65 -4.07
N ARG A 181 9.65 -10.31 -4.10
CA ARG A 181 10.59 -9.63 -5.00
C ARG A 181 11.17 -8.36 -4.38
N LEU A 182 12.43 -8.09 -4.69
CA LEU A 182 13.07 -6.79 -4.52
C LEU A 182 13.05 -6.01 -5.84
N ARG A 183 12.88 -4.69 -5.76
CA ARG A 183 13.09 -3.74 -6.85
C ARG A 183 14.06 -2.66 -6.42
N LYS A 184 15.12 -2.44 -7.20
CA LYS A 184 15.95 -1.23 -7.16
C LYS A 184 15.59 -0.39 -8.40
N ARG A 185 15.29 0.90 -8.21
CA ARG A 185 14.95 1.84 -9.29
C ARG A 185 15.67 3.16 -9.07
N GLY A 186 16.31 3.71 -10.10
CA GLY A 186 17.07 4.95 -9.94
C GLY A 186 17.35 5.69 -11.23
N GLN A 187 17.97 6.85 -11.09
CA GLN A 187 18.59 7.62 -12.17
C GLN A 187 19.71 8.48 -11.58
N LYS A 188 20.74 8.81 -12.37
CA LYS A 188 21.84 9.72 -11.97
C LYS A 188 22.50 9.36 -10.63
N GLY A 189 22.67 8.06 -10.34
CA GLY A 189 23.29 7.55 -9.10
C GLY A 189 22.37 7.50 -7.88
N HIS A 190 21.16 8.07 -7.92
CA HIS A 190 20.19 8.03 -6.82
C HIS A 190 19.20 6.87 -6.99
N TRP A 191 18.94 6.12 -5.92
CA TRP A 191 18.21 4.86 -5.94
C TRP A 191 17.10 4.79 -4.88
N SER A 192 15.98 4.17 -5.22
CA SER A 192 14.94 3.73 -4.31
C SER A 192 14.76 2.22 -4.36
N TYR A 193 14.56 1.62 -3.19
CA TYR A 193 14.51 0.18 -2.97
C TYR A 193 13.15 -0.22 -2.42
N ILE A 194 12.46 -1.19 -3.02
CA ILE A 194 11.17 -1.67 -2.55
C ILE A 194 11.19 -3.20 -2.45
N HIS A 195 10.84 -3.71 -1.28
CA HIS A 195 10.42 -5.09 -1.08
C HIS A 195 8.94 -5.23 -1.44
N THR A 196 8.55 -6.32 -2.09
CA THR A 196 7.15 -6.59 -2.42
C THR A 196 6.84 -8.06 -2.24
N MET A 197 5.87 -8.34 -1.38
CA MET A 197 5.35 -9.68 -1.10
C MET A 197 3.92 -9.77 -1.60
N ARG A 198 3.66 -10.68 -2.54
CA ARG A 198 2.32 -10.97 -3.05
C ARG A 198 1.86 -12.33 -2.52
N LYS A 199 0.97 -12.35 -1.53
CA LYS A 199 0.32 -13.57 -1.00
C LYS A 199 -0.91 -13.88 -1.88
N PHE A 200 -1.04 -15.10 -2.41
CA PHE A 200 -2.23 -15.54 -3.17
C PHE A 200 -3.24 -16.23 -2.25
N HIS A 201 -4.49 -15.76 -2.24
CA HIS A 201 -5.54 -16.29 -1.37
C HIS A 201 -6.27 -17.49 -2.03
N PRO A 202 -6.80 -18.47 -1.29
CA PRO A 202 -7.53 -19.61 -1.86
C PRO A 202 -8.74 -19.23 -2.71
N ASN A 203 -9.41 -18.11 -2.40
CA ASN A 203 -10.52 -17.55 -3.20
C ASN A 203 -10.09 -16.91 -4.54
N GLY A 204 -8.82 -17.05 -4.94
CA GLY A 204 -8.28 -16.61 -6.23
C GLY A 204 -7.74 -15.17 -6.25
N GLN A 205 -8.08 -14.36 -5.24
CA GLN A 205 -7.54 -13.01 -5.06
C GLN A 205 -6.05 -13.03 -4.65
N SER A 206 -5.40 -11.86 -4.65
CA SER A 206 -4.01 -11.74 -4.21
C SER A 206 -3.74 -10.40 -3.52
N VAL A 207 -3.17 -10.43 -2.33
CA VAL A 207 -2.77 -9.23 -1.58
C VAL A 207 -1.31 -8.93 -1.90
N GLU A 208 -0.99 -7.72 -2.39
CA GLU A 208 0.38 -7.26 -2.64
C GLU A 208 0.83 -6.18 -1.65
N VAL A 209 1.61 -6.58 -0.65
CA VAL A 209 2.23 -5.66 0.33
C VAL A 209 3.54 -5.10 -0.25
N ARG A 210 3.75 -3.79 -0.15
CA ARG A 210 4.96 -3.10 -0.63
C ARG A 210 5.61 -2.34 0.53
N THR A 211 6.90 -2.62 0.78
CA THR A 211 7.68 -1.99 1.86
C THR A 211 8.83 -1.21 1.25
N GLN A 212 8.95 0.08 1.60
CA GLN A 212 10.11 0.89 1.27
C GLN A 212 11.31 0.44 2.10
N LEU A 213 12.45 0.13 1.47
CA LEU A 213 13.68 -0.30 2.15
C LEU A 213 14.74 0.81 2.14
N THR A 214 15.70 0.73 3.08
CA THR A 214 16.99 1.42 2.93
C THR A 214 17.92 0.64 2.00
N HIS A 215 19.03 1.25 1.58
CA HIS A 215 20.06 0.56 0.79
C HIS A 215 20.65 -0.65 1.53
N ARG A 216 20.90 -0.53 2.85
CA ARG A 216 21.45 -1.60 3.67
C ARG A 216 20.52 -2.81 3.70
N ASP A 217 19.23 -2.58 3.92
CA ASP A 217 18.28 -3.68 4.08
C ASP A 217 18.02 -4.38 2.73
N TYR A 218 18.06 -3.65 1.61
CA TYR A 218 18.09 -4.23 0.27
C TYR A 218 19.32 -5.13 0.06
N LEU A 219 20.52 -4.68 0.45
CA LEU A 219 21.74 -5.49 0.34
C LEU A 219 21.68 -6.74 1.24
N ASN A 220 21.10 -6.65 2.44
CA ASN A 220 20.93 -7.78 3.35
C ASN A 220 19.95 -8.84 2.81
N MET A 221 18.94 -8.44 2.03
CA MET A 221 17.97 -9.36 1.41
C MET A 221 18.44 -9.92 0.04
N LEU A 222 19.37 -9.24 -0.64
CA LEU A 222 19.83 -9.62 -1.98
C LEU A 222 20.52 -11.00 -2.10
N PRO A 223 21.12 -11.60 -1.06
CA PRO A 223 21.56 -12.99 -1.08
C PRO A 223 20.42 -14.01 -1.22
N GLN A 224 19.21 -13.69 -0.74
CA GLN A 224 18.06 -14.61 -0.68
C GLN A 224 17.33 -14.82 -2.02
N ARG A 225 18.02 -14.61 -3.15
CA ARG A 225 17.44 -14.71 -4.50
C ARG A 225 17.02 -16.14 -4.82
N ASP A 226 15.87 -16.30 -5.47
CA ASP A 226 15.49 -17.60 -6.03
C ASP A 226 16.37 -17.88 -7.25
N GLU A 227 17.21 -18.91 -7.15
CA GLU A 227 18.12 -19.31 -8.20
C GLU A 227 17.40 -19.80 -9.46
N ALA A 228 16.11 -20.14 -9.39
CA ALA A 228 15.31 -20.43 -10.58
C ALA A 228 14.93 -19.19 -11.40
N HIS A 229 15.25 -17.98 -10.94
CA HIS A 229 14.98 -16.73 -11.64
C HIS A 229 16.27 -15.98 -12.02
N PHE A 230 16.27 -15.31 -13.17
CA PHE A 230 17.24 -14.29 -13.54
C PHE A 230 16.87 -12.93 -12.93
N THR A 231 17.88 -12.15 -12.54
CA THR A 231 17.72 -10.70 -12.33
C THR A 231 17.24 -10.06 -13.62
N ILE A 232 16.17 -9.26 -13.57
CA ILE A 232 15.66 -8.52 -14.73
C ILE A 232 16.15 -7.07 -14.68
N PHE A 233 16.87 -6.67 -15.73
CA PHE A 233 17.31 -5.30 -15.97
C PHE A 233 16.43 -4.62 -17.03
N LYS A 234 16.02 -3.37 -16.79
CA LYS A 234 15.22 -2.57 -17.73
C LYS A 234 15.64 -1.10 -17.73
N LYS A 235 15.44 -0.41 -18.87
CA LYS A 235 15.22 1.05 -18.90
C LYS A 235 13.70 1.25 -18.82
N ARG A 236 13.20 2.02 -17.86
CA ARG A 236 11.79 2.41 -17.76
C ARG A 236 11.65 3.88 -18.14
N ARG A 237 11.08 4.15 -19.33
CA ARG A 237 10.73 5.50 -19.77
C ARG A 237 9.34 5.86 -19.26
N CYS A 238 9.25 6.90 -18.46
CA CYS A 238 8.01 7.44 -17.91
C CYS A 238 7.63 8.72 -18.66
N PHE A 239 6.39 8.83 -19.15
CA PHE A 239 5.89 10.04 -19.85
C PHE A 239 4.38 10.21 -19.69
N ILE A 240 3.85 11.36 -20.10
CA ILE A 240 2.41 11.65 -20.18
C ILE A 240 2.03 11.85 -21.64
N TYR A 241 0.91 11.26 -22.07
CA TYR A 241 0.31 11.44 -23.40
C TYR A 241 -1.21 11.37 -23.25
N ASN A 242 -1.97 12.25 -23.92
CA ASN A 242 -3.44 12.34 -23.79
C ASN A 242 -3.93 12.37 -22.32
N ASN A 243 -3.26 13.15 -21.47
CA ASN A 243 -3.48 13.22 -20.00
C ASN A 243 -3.31 11.88 -19.23
N GLN A 244 -2.83 10.83 -19.89
CA GLN A 244 -2.63 9.50 -19.33
C GLN A 244 -1.13 9.23 -19.09
N TYR A 245 -0.79 8.61 -17.96
CA TYR A 245 0.59 8.34 -17.56
C TYR A 245 1.04 6.95 -18.02
N TYR A 246 2.18 6.91 -18.70
CA TYR A 246 2.72 5.70 -19.35
C TYR A 246 4.08 5.30 -18.78
N GLN A 247 4.33 3.99 -18.75
CA GLN A 247 5.60 3.41 -18.32
C GLN A 247 6.04 2.37 -19.37
N LEU A 248 7.02 2.75 -20.20
CA LEU A 248 7.58 1.91 -21.25
C LEU A 248 8.83 1.17 -20.72
N ASP A 249 8.68 -0.13 -20.48
CA ASP A 249 9.71 -1.05 -20.03
C ASP A 249 10.48 -1.63 -21.22
N MET A 250 11.70 -1.14 -21.46
CA MET A 250 12.66 -1.72 -22.40
C MET A 250 13.55 -2.72 -21.66
N TYR A 251 13.43 -4.01 -21.94
CA TYR A 251 14.27 -5.04 -21.30
C TYR A 251 15.70 -4.96 -21.82
N ARG A 252 16.68 -5.03 -20.91
CA ARG A 252 18.11 -4.90 -21.19
C ARG A 252 18.85 -6.19 -20.87
N GLN A 253 19.98 -6.40 -21.52
CA GLN A 253 20.92 -7.47 -21.18
C GLN A 253 21.70 -7.12 -19.89
N PRO A 254 22.12 -8.12 -19.09
CA PRO A 254 21.90 -9.56 -19.26
C PRO A 254 20.43 -9.94 -18.99
N THR A 255 19.85 -10.78 -19.84
CA THR A 255 18.47 -11.25 -19.70
C THR A 255 18.25 -12.57 -20.45
N HIS A 256 17.18 -13.29 -20.12
CA HIS A 256 16.80 -14.52 -20.79
C HIS A 256 16.58 -14.25 -22.29
N PRO A 257 16.98 -15.16 -23.22
CA PRO A 257 16.69 -15.05 -24.65
C PRO A 257 15.28 -14.55 -25.03
N ARG A 258 14.22 -15.03 -24.35
CA ARG A 258 12.82 -14.62 -24.57
C ARG A 258 12.47 -13.16 -24.18
N CYS A 259 13.40 -12.45 -23.55
CA CYS A 259 13.30 -11.03 -23.17
C CYS A 259 14.18 -10.11 -24.04
N ARG A 260 14.96 -10.65 -24.98
CA ARG A 260 15.81 -9.84 -25.88
C ARG A 260 14.93 -9.05 -26.83
N GLY A 261 15.09 -7.73 -26.86
CA GLY A 261 14.25 -6.83 -27.66
C GLY A 261 12.83 -6.62 -27.11
N LEU A 262 12.47 -7.24 -25.97
CA LEU A 262 11.13 -7.11 -25.41
C LEU A 262 10.89 -5.68 -24.90
N VAL A 263 9.84 -5.03 -25.42
CA VAL A 263 9.36 -3.74 -24.94
C VAL A 263 7.89 -3.84 -24.53
N LEU A 264 7.56 -3.40 -23.31
CA LEU A 264 6.21 -3.43 -22.77
C LEU A 264 5.75 -2.03 -22.35
N LEU A 265 4.61 -1.58 -22.85
CA LEU A 265 3.96 -0.34 -22.42
C LEU A 265 2.95 -0.67 -21.32
N GLU A 266 3.09 -0.07 -20.15
CA GLU A 266 2.15 -0.20 -19.02
C GLU A 266 1.42 1.14 -18.75
N THR A 267 0.11 1.09 -18.53
CA THR A 267 -0.70 2.22 -18.05
C THR A 267 -1.87 1.74 -17.17
N TYR A 268 -2.70 2.66 -16.68
CA TYR A 268 -3.97 2.40 -16.01
C TYR A 268 -5.09 3.08 -16.80
N SER A 269 -6.18 2.35 -17.06
CA SER A 269 -7.32 2.85 -17.81
C SER A 269 -8.62 2.15 -17.40
N ALA A 270 -9.72 2.90 -17.34
CA ALA A 270 -11.08 2.39 -17.14
C ALA A 270 -11.88 2.25 -18.44
N ALA A 271 -11.28 2.58 -19.59
CA ALA A 271 -11.85 2.35 -20.91
C ALA A 271 -12.23 0.86 -21.08
N TYR A 272 -13.54 0.61 -21.05
CA TYR A 272 -14.17 -0.67 -21.33
C TYR A 272 -14.18 -0.97 -22.82
N ASP A 273 -14.56 0.03 -23.61
CA ASP A 273 -14.46 -0.03 -25.07
C ASP A 273 -12.99 -0.15 -25.48
N GLN A 274 -12.73 -1.12 -26.35
CA GLN A 274 -11.40 -1.39 -26.85
C GLN A 274 -11.00 -0.34 -27.90
N ASP A 275 -11.94 0.24 -28.65
CA ASP A 275 -11.64 1.24 -29.68
C ASP A 275 -11.26 2.59 -29.06
N ALA A 276 -12.03 3.07 -28.07
CA ALA A 276 -11.66 4.23 -27.25
C ALA A 276 -10.31 4.06 -26.54
N LEU A 277 -10.01 2.84 -26.04
CA LEU A 277 -8.71 2.54 -25.45
C LEU A 277 -7.58 2.59 -26.48
N LEU A 278 -7.74 1.94 -27.64
CA LEU A 278 -6.74 1.96 -28.71
C LEU A 278 -6.52 3.37 -29.25
N ALA A 279 -7.57 4.20 -29.29
CA ALA A 279 -7.49 5.61 -29.67
C ALA A 279 -6.76 6.50 -28.65
N SER A 280 -6.72 6.12 -27.35
CA SER A 280 -5.98 6.87 -26.32
C SER A 280 -4.47 6.59 -26.33
N LEU A 281 -4.04 5.45 -26.90
CA LEU A 281 -2.64 5.01 -26.90
C LEU A 281 -1.70 5.96 -27.67
N PRO A 282 -0.40 5.99 -27.33
CA PRO A 282 0.56 6.86 -28.00
C PRO A 282 0.75 6.48 -29.47
N LYS A 283 0.19 7.27 -30.39
CA LYS A 283 0.14 6.96 -31.83
C LYS A 283 1.51 6.87 -32.53
N PHE A 284 2.57 7.38 -31.88
CA PHE A 284 3.96 7.23 -32.32
C PHE A 284 4.57 5.85 -31.95
N LEU A 285 3.90 5.04 -31.12
CA LEU A 285 4.31 3.67 -30.78
C LEU A 285 3.51 2.65 -31.60
N THR A 286 4.21 1.81 -32.36
CA THR A 286 3.61 0.64 -33.01
C THR A 286 3.29 -0.43 -31.98
N ILE A 287 2.03 -0.49 -31.55
CA ILE A 287 1.52 -1.52 -30.64
C ILE A 287 1.19 -2.80 -31.43
N GLU A 288 1.72 -3.96 -31.01
CA GLU A 288 1.45 -5.23 -31.69
C GLU A 288 0.17 -5.91 -31.19
N LYS A 289 -0.01 -5.92 -29.85
CA LYS A 289 -1.18 -6.49 -29.18
C LYS A 289 -1.24 -6.05 -27.72
N GLU A 290 -2.42 -6.18 -27.13
CA GLU A 290 -2.55 -6.18 -25.68
C GLU A 290 -2.05 -7.51 -25.08
N VAL A 291 -1.39 -7.43 -23.92
CA VAL A 291 -0.86 -8.57 -23.14
C VAL A 291 -1.15 -8.40 -21.63
N THR A 292 -2.28 -7.75 -21.30
CA THR A 292 -2.81 -7.66 -19.94
C THR A 292 -3.30 -9.04 -19.48
N GLY A 293 -2.97 -9.42 -18.26
CA GLY A 293 -3.34 -10.74 -17.70
C GLY A 293 -2.54 -11.92 -18.26
N ASP A 294 -2.06 -11.85 -19.51
CA ASP A 294 -1.26 -12.88 -20.17
C ASP A 294 -0.05 -13.30 -19.29
N PRO A 295 -0.02 -14.56 -18.81
CA PRO A 295 1.06 -15.01 -17.93
C PRO A 295 2.42 -15.09 -18.64
N ALA A 296 2.49 -15.24 -19.96
CA ALA A 296 3.75 -15.27 -20.70
C ALA A 296 4.49 -13.92 -20.60
N TYR A 297 3.74 -12.81 -20.55
CA TYR A 297 4.31 -11.46 -20.36
C TYR A 297 4.30 -11.03 -18.88
N SER A 298 4.10 -11.97 -17.94
CA SER A 298 4.28 -11.72 -16.51
C SER A 298 5.78 -11.64 -16.17
N MET A 299 6.17 -10.69 -15.32
CA MET A 299 7.58 -10.50 -14.95
C MET A 299 8.18 -11.70 -14.19
N TYR A 300 7.32 -12.53 -13.58
CA TYR A 300 7.69 -13.76 -12.91
C TYR A 300 8.10 -14.84 -13.92
N ASN A 301 7.25 -15.13 -14.91
CA ASN A 301 7.58 -16.12 -15.94
C ASN A 301 8.73 -15.63 -16.86
N LEU A 302 8.80 -14.32 -17.15
CA LEU A 302 9.90 -13.72 -17.91
C LEU A 302 11.27 -13.82 -17.22
N SER A 303 11.33 -14.02 -15.89
CA SER A 303 12.59 -14.26 -15.18
C SER A 303 12.93 -15.74 -15.00
N LEU A 304 11.97 -16.68 -15.10
CA LEU A 304 12.26 -18.12 -14.93
C LEU A 304 13.40 -18.59 -15.85
N LYS A 305 14.38 -19.29 -15.29
CA LYS A 305 15.49 -19.93 -16.04
C LYS A 305 15.05 -21.20 -16.77
N GLU A 306 14.09 -21.91 -16.20
CA GLU A 306 13.49 -23.12 -16.80
C GLU A 306 12.65 -22.77 -18.04
N ASP A 307 12.38 -23.76 -18.88
CA ASP A 307 11.46 -23.59 -20.02
C ASP A 307 10.00 -23.77 -19.62
N TRP A 308 9.16 -22.85 -20.10
CA TRP A 308 7.76 -22.73 -19.70
C TRP A 308 6.89 -23.95 -20.04
N LYS A 309 7.33 -24.80 -20.98
CA LYS A 309 6.62 -26.04 -21.36
C LYS A 309 6.81 -27.18 -20.35
N THR A 310 7.87 -27.15 -19.56
CA THR A 310 8.27 -28.23 -18.64
C THR A 310 8.39 -27.76 -17.18
N SER A 311 8.52 -26.46 -16.95
CA SER A 311 8.66 -25.87 -15.62
C SER A 311 7.39 -26.03 -14.78
N LYS A 312 7.51 -26.77 -13.68
CA LYS A 312 6.48 -26.82 -12.62
C LYS A 312 6.33 -25.48 -11.87
N ARG A 313 7.25 -24.53 -12.09
CA ARG A 313 7.19 -23.15 -11.55
C ARG A 313 6.47 -22.17 -12.47
N TYR A 314 6.08 -22.55 -13.69
CA TYR A 314 5.36 -21.62 -14.59
C TYR A 314 4.02 -21.21 -13.99
N TYR A 315 3.86 -19.91 -13.70
CA TYR A 315 2.63 -19.37 -13.14
C TYR A 315 1.60 -19.20 -14.27
N ALA A 316 0.59 -20.07 -14.32
CA ALA A 316 -0.44 -20.05 -15.37
C ALA A 316 -1.58 -19.02 -15.15
N GLY A 317 -1.51 -18.21 -14.08
CA GLY A 317 -2.59 -17.30 -13.68
C GLY A 317 -3.56 -17.90 -12.66
N SER A 318 -4.42 -17.06 -12.08
CA SER A 318 -5.61 -17.52 -11.35
C SER A 318 -6.70 -17.90 -12.36
N GLY A 319 -6.85 -19.19 -12.65
CA GLY A 319 -7.98 -19.68 -13.44
C GLY A 319 -9.30 -19.50 -12.67
N GLY A 320 -10.39 -19.21 -13.38
CA GLY A 320 -11.68 -18.82 -12.77
C GLY A 320 -12.32 -19.81 -11.80
N ASN A 321 -11.90 -21.09 -11.81
CA ASN A 321 -12.36 -22.12 -10.87
C ASN A 321 -11.21 -22.58 -9.95
N GLY A 322 -11.01 -21.87 -8.83
CA GLY A 322 -10.49 -22.36 -7.54
C GLY A 322 -9.17 -23.16 -7.43
N HIS A 323 -8.48 -23.47 -8.53
CA HIS A 323 -7.39 -24.45 -8.55
C HIS A 323 -6.13 -23.94 -9.23
N THR A 324 -5.02 -24.01 -8.50
CA THR A 324 -3.68 -23.70 -8.98
C THR A 324 -3.19 -24.83 -9.90
N LYS A 325 -3.55 -24.78 -11.19
CA LYS A 325 -3.06 -25.74 -12.19
C LYS A 325 -1.58 -25.52 -12.50
N CYS A 326 -0.71 -26.20 -11.77
CA CYS A 326 0.62 -26.55 -12.27
C CYS A 326 0.47 -27.54 -13.43
N LEU A 327 1.38 -27.49 -14.41
CA LEU A 327 1.40 -28.45 -15.52
C LEU A 327 1.91 -29.82 -15.04
N ASN A 328 0.98 -30.74 -14.74
CA ASN A 328 1.28 -32.16 -14.65
C ASN A 328 1.24 -32.77 -16.06
N GLY A 329 2.34 -33.38 -16.48
CA GLY A 329 2.42 -34.15 -17.72
C GLY A 329 1.91 -35.59 -17.55
N HIS A 330 1.78 -36.28 -18.69
CA HIS A 330 1.31 -37.66 -18.85
C HIS A 330 -0.16 -37.93 -18.49
N GLN A 331 -1.02 -37.73 -19.49
CA GLN A 331 -2.05 -38.74 -19.76
C GLN A 331 -1.37 -39.95 -20.43
N VAL A 332 -1.84 -41.15 -20.10
CA VAL A 332 -1.57 -42.40 -20.83
C VAL A 332 -2.93 -43.09 -20.98
N GLU A 333 -3.35 -43.35 -22.21
CA GLU A 333 -4.49 -44.23 -22.53
C GLU A 333 -4.11 -45.68 -22.17
N LYS A 334 -4.97 -46.65 -21.81
CA LYS A 334 -6.40 -46.96 -22.05
C LYS A 334 -6.74 -48.15 -21.09
N PRO A 335 -7.92 -48.85 -21.12
CA PRO A 335 -9.19 -48.60 -21.80
C PRO A 335 -10.41 -48.64 -20.82
N ASP A 336 -11.64 -48.73 -21.36
CA ASP A 336 -12.91 -48.87 -20.61
C ASP A 336 -13.14 -50.26 -19.97
N GLU A 337 -13.89 -50.28 -18.86
CA GLU A 337 -14.86 -51.36 -18.54
C GLU A 337 -16.01 -50.81 -17.66
N ARG A 338 -17.11 -51.55 -17.46
CA ARG A 338 -18.43 -50.99 -17.05
C ARG A 338 -19.04 -51.57 -15.75
N ASN A 339 -20.05 -50.85 -15.25
CA ASN A 339 -21.10 -51.24 -14.29
C ASN A 339 -20.74 -51.28 -12.79
N GLY A 340 -21.73 -51.02 -11.92
CA GLY A 340 -21.70 -51.41 -10.49
C GLY A 340 -22.22 -50.34 -9.50
N ASP A 341 -23.48 -50.45 -9.11
CA ASP A 341 -24.22 -49.55 -8.20
C ASP A 341 -23.71 -49.45 -6.74
N ASN A 342 -24.36 -48.53 -6.01
CA ASN A 342 -24.57 -48.47 -4.55
C ASN A 342 -23.51 -47.83 -3.61
N ALA A 343 -23.91 -46.64 -3.15
CA ALA A 343 -23.85 -46.10 -1.79
C ALA A 343 -23.06 -46.85 -0.70
N SER A 344 -22.07 -46.16 -0.11
CA SER A 344 -21.94 -46.01 1.34
C SER A 344 -21.02 -44.83 1.70
N TYR A 345 -21.28 -44.15 2.82
CA TYR A 345 -20.31 -43.29 3.50
C TYR A 345 -19.61 -44.11 4.61
N PRO A 346 -18.27 -44.25 4.57
CA PRO A 346 -17.50 -44.60 5.74
C PRO A 346 -16.80 -43.37 6.34
N GLU A 347 -16.99 -43.21 7.65
CA GLU A 347 -16.22 -42.33 8.54
C GLU A 347 -14.80 -42.90 8.79
N TYR A 348 -14.06 -42.30 9.74
CA TYR A 348 -12.78 -42.74 10.31
C TYR A 348 -11.50 -42.33 9.54
N LYS A 349 -10.34 -42.13 10.19
CA LYS A 349 -10.04 -42.10 11.65
C LYS A 349 -8.88 -41.15 11.96
N MET A 350 -8.92 -40.53 13.14
CA MET A 350 -7.70 -40.07 13.82
C MET A 350 -6.78 -41.27 14.08
N ILE A 351 -5.50 -41.18 13.71
CA ILE A 351 -4.46 -42.11 14.17
C ILE A 351 -3.40 -41.31 14.92
N LEU A 352 -3.48 -41.38 16.25
CA LEU A 352 -2.36 -41.10 17.13
C LEU A 352 -1.26 -42.14 16.88
N ASN A 353 0.00 -41.72 16.84
CA ASN A 353 1.10 -42.66 16.96
C ASN A 353 2.25 -42.03 17.75
N ASN A 354 2.40 -42.45 19.01
CA ASN A 354 3.52 -42.05 19.87
C ASN A 354 4.70 -42.99 19.62
N GLY A 355 5.85 -42.45 19.21
CA GLY A 355 7.11 -43.19 19.06
C GLY A 355 8.30 -42.28 19.36
N ALA A 356 8.97 -42.50 20.48
CA ALA A 356 10.02 -41.61 20.98
C ALA A 356 11.38 -42.30 21.12
N LYS A 357 12.46 -41.60 20.75
CA LYS A 357 13.70 -41.46 21.56
C LYS A 357 14.72 -40.46 20.95
N HIS A 358 15.60 -39.97 21.84
CA HIS A 358 16.70 -38.99 21.71
C HIS A 358 17.67 -39.24 20.52
N ASN A 359 18.48 -38.28 20.03
CA ASN A 359 19.20 -37.14 20.67
C ASN A 359 18.86 -35.78 19.98
N GLY A 360 19.06 -34.57 20.53
CA GLY A 360 20.17 -34.04 21.35
C GLY A 360 21.23 -33.44 20.40
N MET A 361 21.67 -32.18 20.48
CA MET A 361 21.40 -31.04 21.40
C MET A 361 21.74 -29.72 20.64
N GLY A 362 21.20 -28.52 20.93
CA GLY A 362 20.34 -28.03 22.02
C GLY A 362 19.65 -26.69 21.67
N LYS A 363 19.86 -25.62 22.44
CA LYS A 363 19.28 -24.26 22.24
C LYS A 363 20.20 -23.15 22.76
N ILE A 364 20.11 -21.95 22.19
CA ILE A 364 20.45 -20.68 22.86
C ILE A 364 19.27 -19.71 22.66
N THR A 365 18.78 -19.11 23.73
CA THR A 365 17.63 -18.19 23.75
C THR A 365 18.07 -16.79 24.19
N GLY A 366 17.69 -15.76 23.43
CA GLY A 366 17.89 -14.35 23.80
C GLY A 366 16.57 -13.61 23.95
N HIS A 367 15.96 -13.65 25.14
CA HIS A 367 14.87 -12.75 25.48
C HIS A 367 15.41 -11.35 25.82
N VAL A 368 14.76 -10.31 25.31
CA VAL A 368 14.85 -8.95 25.87
C VAL A 368 13.44 -8.49 26.19
N THR A 369 13.18 -8.24 27.47
CA THR A 369 11.91 -7.71 27.97
C THR A 369 12.05 -6.22 28.25
N ASN A 370 11.26 -5.39 27.56
CA ASN A 370 11.14 -3.98 27.91
C ASN A 370 10.21 -3.82 29.12
N LYS A 371 10.71 -3.13 30.16
CA LYS A 371 9.93 -2.68 31.32
C LYS A 371 10.29 -1.22 31.57
N ALA A 372 9.31 -0.39 31.91
CA ALA A 372 9.45 1.07 31.87
C ALA A 372 9.21 1.75 33.23
N ILE A 373 9.76 2.97 33.33
CA ILE A 373 9.53 4.00 34.36
C ILE A 373 10.16 3.73 35.75
N GLY A 374 10.98 4.70 36.18
CA GLY A 374 11.46 4.89 37.53
C GLY A 374 12.22 6.22 37.61
N ASN A 375 11.63 7.24 38.27
CA ASN A 375 12.33 8.48 38.59
C ASN A 375 13.09 8.30 39.91
N ASP A 376 14.34 8.78 40.00
CA ASP A 376 14.85 9.30 41.27
C ASP A 376 15.98 10.33 41.11
N LYS A 377 16.42 10.95 42.21
CA LYS A 377 17.25 12.18 42.22
C LYS A 377 18.67 12.02 42.80
N MET A 378 19.49 13.04 42.49
CA MET A 378 20.60 13.62 43.28
C MET A 378 22.04 13.04 43.24
N ASN A 379 22.97 14.01 43.09
CA ASN A 379 24.32 14.14 43.67
C ASN A 379 25.49 13.22 43.22
N GLY A 380 26.66 13.84 42.99
CA GLY A 380 27.97 13.17 42.85
C GLY A 380 29.05 14.00 42.12
N HIS A 381 29.96 14.66 42.85
CA HIS A 381 31.07 15.45 42.28
C HIS A 381 32.19 14.61 41.66
N HIS A 382 32.86 15.13 40.61
CA HIS A 382 34.33 15.27 40.42
C HIS A 382 34.57 15.91 39.01
N LYS A 383 35.32 17.01 38.78
CA LYS A 383 36.76 17.35 38.99
C LYS A 383 37.71 16.31 38.37
N LEU A 384 38.68 16.57 37.47
CA LEU A 384 39.29 17.76 36.81
C LEU A 384 40.03 17.23 35.53
N ASN A 385 40.63 17.95 34.55
CA ASN A 385 40.93 19.37 34.24
C ASN A 385 41.06 19.56 32.69
N GLY A 386 41.33 20.77 32.16
CA GLY A 386 41.85 20.93 30.77
C GLY A 386 41.74 22.33 30.12
N HIS A 387 42.75 23.20 30.27
CA HIS A 387 42.80 24.53 29.63
C HIS A 387 43.48 24.54 28.24
N ARG A 388 42.94 25.33 27.30
CA ARG A 388 43.75 26.28 26.49
C ARG A 388 42.91 27.50 26.07
N ALA A 389 43.57 28.61 25.77
CA ALA A 389 42.97 29.96 25.76
C ALA A 389 42.46 30.45 24.39
N VAL A 390 41.63 31.50 24.46
CA VAL A 390 41.08 32.31 23.36
C VAL A 390 42.00 33.51 23.06
N PRO A 391 41.84 34.18 21.91
CA PRO A 391 41.97 35.64 21.83
C PRO A 391 40.64 36.31 21.42
N THR A 392 40.34 37.48 21.99
CA THR A 392 39.01 38.13 21.95
C THR A 392 39.01 39.50 21.26
N THR A 393 38.00 39.74 20.42
CA THR A 393 37.46 41.05 19.96
C THR A 393 36.10 40.74 19.29
N ASP A 394 35.02 41.54 19.37
CA ASP A 394 34.85 42.85 20.00
C ASP A 394 33.47 43.07 20.68
N THR A 395 33.45 44.14 21.46
CA THR A 395 32.48 44.68 22.42
C THR A 395 31.02 44.95 21.98
N ASN A 396 30.14 45.08 23.00
CA ASN A 396 28.85 45.82 23.04
C ASN A 396 27.65 45.24 22.24
N GLY A 397 26.43 45.07 22.79
CA GLY A 397 25.94 45.18 24.18
C GLY A 397 24.60 45.93 24.29
N PHE A 398 23.65 45.43 25.10
CA PHE A 398 22.60 46.21 25.80
C PHE A 398 21.85 45.34 26.83
N HIS A 399 21.26 45.97 27.85
CA HIS A 399 20.60 45.31 29.00
C HIS A 399 19.07 45.23 28.85
N ASN A 400 18.48 44.24 29.54
CA ASN A 400 17.15 44.23 30.19
C ASN A 400 15.92 44.83 29.46
N CYS A 401 14.89 44.00 29.27
CA CYS A 401 13.72 44.13 30.14
C CYS A 401 12.94 42.80 30.27
N LEU A 402 12.28 42.62 31.40
CA LEU A 402 11.26 41.59 31.66
C LEU A 402 9.95 42.30 32.06
N ASP A 403 8.87 41.52 32.11
CA ASP A 403 7.57 41.84 32.70
C ASP A 403 6.60 42.77 31.96
N ASN A 404 5.31 42.46 32.15
CA ASN A 404 4.11 42.90 31.42
C ASN A 404 3.99 42.28 30.01
N VAL A 405 2.83 41.78 29.56
CA VAL A 405 1.43 42.08 29.96
C VAL A 405 0.63 40.81 30.29
N LYS A 406 -0.33 40.91 31.23
CA LYS A 406 -1.44 39.94 31.41
C LYS A 406 -2.75 40.54 30.88
N ASN A 407 -3.69 39.67 30.47
CA ASN A 407 -5.12 39.92 30.24
C ASN A 407 -5.54 40.84 29.07
N THR A 408 -5.74 40.23 27.89
CA THR A 408 -6.85 40.52 26.94
C THR A 408 -7.27 39.18 26.29
N SER A 409 -8.41 38.56 26.63
CA SER A 409 -9.81 38.92 26.34
C SER A 409 -10.28 38.60 24.89
N GLY A 410 -10.87 37.42 24.71
CA GLY A 410 -11.89 37.12 23.68
C GLY A 410 -11.49 37.19 22.20
N ILE A 411 -11.16 36.05 21.59
CA ILE A 411 -11.05 35.91 20.12
C ILE A 411 -12.40 35.42 19.57
N ASN A 412 -13.04 36.24 18.73
CA ASN A 412 -14.31 35.91 18.07
C ASN A 412 -14.06 35.03 16.84
N MET A 413 -14.54 33.77 16.86
CA MET A 413 -14.43 32.87 15.72
C MET A 413 -15.60 33.03 14.76
N HIS A 414 -15.34 33.66 13.61
CA HIS A 414 -16.24 33.72 12.47
C HIS A 414 -15.53 33.18 11.21
N THR A 415 -15.72 31.89 10.92
CA THR A 415 -15.23 31.26 9.70
C THR A 415 -15.99 31.79 8.47
N PRO A 416 -15.31 32.20 7.38
CA PRO A 416 -15.99 32.70 6.18
C PRO A 416 -16.90 31.63 5.55
N LYS A 417 -18.20 31.93 5.42
CA LYS A 417 -19.17 31.06 4.74
C LYS A 417 -18.92 31.10 3.23
N ILE A 418 -18.81 29.93 2.60
CA ILE A 418 -18.66 29.78 1.15
C ILE A 418 -19.86 30.42 0.44
N LYS A 419 -19.60 31.33 -0.52
CA LYS A 419 -20.66 31.94 -1.34
C LYS A 419 -21.26 30.89 -2.27
N LYS A 420 -22.56 30.61 -2.13
CA LYS A 420 -23.33 29.88 -3.14
C LYS A 420 -23.40 30.71 -4.41
N VAL A 421 -22.76 30.26 -5.49
CA VAL A 421 -23.00 30.78 -6.83
C VAL A 421 -24.15 29.97 -7.43
N ALA A 422 -25.28 30.63 -7.70
CA ALA A 422 -26.38 30.00 -8.41
C ALA A 422 -26.08 29.99 -9.91
N LEU A 423 -25.95 28.79 -10.50
CA LEU A 423 -26.07 28.64 -11.94
C LEU A 423 -27.53 28.96 -12.32
N LYS A 424 -27.72 29.88 -13.26
CA LYS A 424 -28.98 29.97 -13.99
C LYS A 424 -29.02 28.84 -15.02
N THR A 425 -30.24 28.36 -15.27
CA THR A 425 -30.62 27.41 -16.32
C THR A 425 -30.18 27.87 -17.70
#